data_AF-A0A2H0A6K8-F1
#
_entry.id   AF-A0A2H0A6K8-F1
#
_cell.length_a   1.000
_cell.length_b   1.000
_cell.length_c   1.000
_cell.angle_alpha   90.00
_cell.angle_beta   90.00
_cell.angle_gamma   90.00
#
_symmetry.space_group_name_H-M   'P 1'
#
loop_
_entity.id
_entity.type
_entity.pdbx_description
1 polymer ?
#
loop_
_entity_poly.entity_id
_entity_poly.type
_entity_poly.pdbx_seq_one_letter_code
_entity_poly.pdbx_strand_id
1 'polypeptide(L)'
;MSDKNETGTDTDKADETKKDPSKQTGGDKTPETMIPKIRLDEVIQQKKELQQTLETVAADLLEDIPENFRDLVPNLPAAEKIKWLREAIKKGLFSVRQVEDGPDSKRPRGADVPKNFDGMNPQQIMAMGYKK
;
A
#
# COMPACT_ATOMS: atom_id res chain seq x y z
N MET A 1 -44.08 -39.28 -50.43
CA MET A 1 -44.27 -37.82 -50.34
C MET A 1 -43.25 -37.35 -49.31
N SER A 2 -42.04 -36.93 -49.72
CA SER A 2 -41.72 -35.56 -50.21
C SER A 2 -41.95 -34.54 -49.10
N ASP A 3 -41.04 -33.66 -48.66
CA ASP A 3 -39.71 -33.17 -49.05
C ASP A 3 -39.25 -32.34 -47.80
N LYS A 4 -38.02 -32.36 -47.26
CA LYS A 4 -36.72 -31.80 -47.72
C LYS A 4 -36.32 -30.52 -46.95
N ASN A 5 -34.99 -30.33 -46.90
CA ASN A 5 -34.12 -29.22 -46.44
C ASN A 5 -33.74 -29.21 -44.95
N GLU A 6 -32.51 -29.56 -44.53
CA GLU A 6 -31.11 -29.23 -44.95
C GLU A 6 -30.63 -27.81 -44.61
N THR A 7 -29.33 -27.77 -44.26
CA THR A 7 -28.40 -26.66 -43.93
C THR A 7 -28.39 -26.25 -42.46
N GLY A 8 -27.26 -26.26 -41.74
CA GLY A 8 -25.86 -26.49 -42.10
C GLY A 8 -24.95 -25.69 -41.16
N THR A 9 -23.68 -26.10 -41.08
CA THR A 9 -22.51 -25.44 -40.46
C THR A 9 -22.42 -25.52 -38.93
N ASP A 10 -21.66 -26.45 -38.34
CA ASP A 10 -20.22 -26.72 -38.48
C ASP A 10 -19.38 -25.57 -37.89
N THR A 11 -18.85 -25.79 -36.68
CA THR A 11 -17.72 -25.04 -36.12
C THR A 11 -16.79 -26.07 -35.49
N ASP A 12 -16.08 -26.74 -36.38
CA ASP A 12 -14.76 -27.28 -36.15
C ASP A 12 -13.80 -26.14 -35.71
N LYS A 13 -13.16 -26.28 -34.56
CA LYS A 13 -11.75 -25.89 -34.41
C LYS A 13 -11.11 -26.62 -33.24
N ALA A 14 -10.56 -27.78 -33.57
CA ALA A 14 -9.46 -28.40 -32.86
C ALA A 14 -8.31 -27.41 -32.66
N ASP A 15 -7.71 -27.40 -31.46
CA ASP A 15 -6.36 -26.87 -31.29
C ASP A 15 -5.61 -27.61 -30.16
N GLU A 16 -4.40 -28.02 -30.54
CA GLU A 16 -3.25 -28.47 -29.75
C GLU A 16 -3.33 -29.76 -28.91
N THR A 17 -3.07 -30.83 -29.67
CA THR A 17 -2.19 -31.94 -29.26
C THR A 17 -0.94 -31.42 -28.51
N LYS A 18 -0.87 -31.63 -27.20
CA LYS A 18 0.38 -31.54 -26.42
C LYS A 18 1.34 -32.64 -26.88
N LYS A 19 2.19 -32.32 -27.86
CA LYS A 19 3.44 -33.05 -28.09
C LYS A 19 4.46 -32.52 -27.08
N ASP A 20 4.72 -33.31 -26.06
CA ASP A 20 6.01 -33.32 -25.37
C ASP A 20 7.04 -33.96 -26.31
N PRO A 21 8.12 -33.27 -26.72
CA PRO A 21 9.30 -33.95 -27.18
C PRO A 21 10.39 -33.89 -26.10
N SER A 22 10.93 -35.08 -25.86
CA SER A 22 12.32 -35.31 -25.48
C SER A 22 12.63 -35.42 -23.99
N LYS A 23 12.65 -36.68 -23.57
CA LYS A 23 13.59 -37.21 -22.59
C LYS A 23 14.91 -37.54 -23.33
N GLN A 24 15.99 -36.80 -23.08
CA GLN A 24 17.38 -37.26 -23.26
C GLN A 24 18.24 -36.56 -22.19
N THR A 25 18.62 -37.30 -21.14
CA THR A 25 19.90 -38.03 -20.93
C THR A 25 21.09 -37.14 -20.56
N GLY A 26 21.77 -37.55 -19.48
CA GLY A 26 23.23 -37.55 -19.40
C GLY A 26 23.89 -36.20 -19.11
N GLY A 27 24.56 -36.10 -17.97
CA GLY A 27 25.33 -34.92 -17.60
C GLY A 27 26.44 -34.60 -18.59
N ASP A 28 26.53 -33.32 -18.93
CA ASP A 28 27.78 -32.65 -19.26
C ASP A 28 27.75 -31.30 -18.57
N LYS A 29 28.82 -30.99 -17.82
CA LYS A 29 29.03 -29.71 -17.19
C LYS A 29 29.11 -28.67 -18.30
N THR A 30 27.97 -28.04 -18.61
CA THR A 30 27.96 -26.86 -19.48
C THR A 30 28.93 -25.85 -18.85
N PRO A 31 29.84 -25.24 -19.62
CA PRO A 31 30.62 -24.14 -19.08
C PRO A 31 29.60 -23.14 -18.58
N GLU A 32 29.57 -22.98 -17.25
CA GLU A 32 28.68 -22.06 -16.55
C GLU A 32 28.58 -20.80 -17.39
N THR A 33 27.36 -20.39 -17.74
CA THR A 33 27.08 -19.18 -18.49
C THR A 33 27.71 -18.01 -17.74
N MET A 34 28.98 -17.77 -18.02
CA MET A 34 29.82 -16.88 -17.24
C MET A 34 29.31 -15.51 -17.60
N ILE A 35 28.51 -14.91 -16.71
CA ILE A 35 28.02 -13.56 -16.90
C ILE A 35 29.27 -12.71 -17.10
N PRO A 36 29.45 -12.04 -18.26
CA PRO A 36 30.63 -11.23 -18.49
C PRO A 36 30.73 -10.22 -17.34
N LYS A 37 31.92 -10.12 -16.72
CA LYS A 37 32.15 -9.25 -15.55
C LYS A 37 31.56 -7.85 -15.72
N ILE A 38 31.65 -7.32 -16.95
CA ILE A 38 31.05 -6.05 -17.37
C ILE A 38 29.56 -5.95 -17.00
N ARG A 39 28.74 -6.98 -17.31
CA ARG A 39 27.31 -6.97 -16.98
C ARG A 39 27.05 -7.12 -15.49
N LEU A 40 27.89 -7.87 -14.80
CA LEU A 40 27.79 -8.03 -13.35
C LEU A 40 28.10 -6.70 -12.65
N ASP A 41 29.16 -6.02 -13.07
CA ASP A 41 29.58 -4.72 -12.54
C ASP A 41 28.53 -3.65 -12.82
N GLU A 42 27.93 -3.65 -14.01
CA GLU A 42 26.81 -2.75 -14.36
C GLU A 42 25.61 -2.95 -13.42
N VAL A 43 25.19 -4.20 -13.17
CA VAL A 43 24.08 -4.49 -12.25
C VAL A 43 24.44 -4.13 -10.81
N ILE A 44 25.68 -4.34 -10.38
CA ILE A 44 26.15 -3.94 -9.06
C ILE A 44 26.10 -2.42 -8.92
N GLN A 45 26.54 -1.69 -9.95
CA GLN A 45 26.56 -0.24 -9.96
C GLN A 45 25.14 0.33 -9.90
N GLN A 46 24.23 -0.19 -10.73
CA GLN A 46 22.80 0.16 -10.66
C GLN A 46 22.21 -0.13 -9.28
N LYS A 47 22.52 -1.28 -8.66
CA LYS A 47 22.04 -1.60 -7.31
C LYS A 47 22.56 -0.62 -6.26
N LYS A 48 23.83 -0.22 -6.34
CA LYS A 48 24.42 0.77 -5.41
C LYS A 48 23.74 2.13 -5.57
N GLU A 49 23.53 2.59 -6.80
CA GLU A 49 22.84 3.86 -7.08
C GLU A 49 21.40 3.83 -6.54
N LEU A 50 20.66 2.75 -6.77
CA LEU A 50 19.32 2.57 -6.23
C LEU A 50 19.32 2.51 -4.69
N GLN A 51 20.30 1.83 -4.08
CA GLN A 51 20.41 1.78 -2.64
C GLN A 51 20.71 3.16 -2.04
N GLN A 52 21.57 3.94 -2.69
CA GLN A 52 21.92 5.29 -2.27
C GLN A 52 20.71 6.24 -2.37
N THR A 53 19.96 6.19 -3.48
CA THR A 53 18.74 7.00 -3.61
C THR A 53 17.68 6.66 -2.55
N LEU A 54 17.52 5.37 -2.23
CA LEU A 54 16.63 4.94 -1.15
C LEU A 54 17.11 5.42 0.22
N GLU A 55 18.41 5.47 0.45
CA GLU A 55 18.99 5.95 1.70
C GLU A 55 18.79 7.47 1.86
N THR A 56 18.94 8.26 0.79
CA THR A 56 18.60 9.69 0.78
C THR A 56 17.13 9.91 1.13
N VAL A 57 16.20 9.19 0.47
CA VAL A 57 14.76 9.32 0.75
C VAL A 57 14.43 8.92 2.20
N ALA A 58 15.11 7.91 2.74
CA ALA A 58 14.93 7.51 4.12
C ALA A 58 15.46 8.57 5.10
N ALA A 59 16.53 9.28 4.76
CA ALA A 59 17.08 10.39 5.54
C ALA A 59 16.14 11.60 5.55
N ASP A 60 15.62 12.02 4.40
CA ASP A 60 14.65 13.12 4.29
C ASP A 60 13.42 12.84 5.17
N LEU A 61 12.90 11.61 5.11
CA LEU A 61 11.77 11.18 5.95
C LEU A 61 12.09 11.10 7.44
N LEU A 62 13.36 10.97 7.83
CA LEU A 62 13.79 11.01 9.23
C LEU A 62 13.94 12.44 9.76
N GLU A 63 14.17 13.42 8.89
CA GLU A 63 14.19 14.84 9.26
C GLU A 63 12.77 15.33 9.59
N ASP A 64 11.77 14.86 8.84
CA ASP A 64 10.36 15.15 9.12
C ASP A 64 9.85 14.53 10.44
N ILE A 65 10.58 13.57 11.00
CA ILE A 65 10.20 12.90 12.26
C ILE A 65 10.75 13.68 13.46
N PRO A 66 9.88 14.08 14.42
CA PRO A 66 10.32 14.70 15.66
C PRO A 66 11.28 13.78 16.43
N GLU A 67 12.36 14.35 16.98
CA GLU A 67 13.45 13.59 17.64
C GLU A 67 12.96 12.62 18.71
N ASN A 68 11.92 13.00 19.45
CA ASN A 68 11.28 12.21 20.50
C ASN A 68 10.77 10.83 20.03
N PHE A 69 10.51 10.68 18.73
CA PHE A 69 10.00 9.44 18.16
C PHE A 69 11.06 8.70 17.31
N ARG A 70 12.31 9.20 17.23
CA ARG A 70 13.39 8.51 16.50
C ARG A 70 13.73 7.15 17.11
N ASP A 71 13.61 7.02 18.43
CA ASP A 71 13.82 5.75 19.14
C ASP A 71 12.78 4.68 18.77
N LEU A 72 11.61 5.08 18.28
CA LEU A 72 10.58 4.14 17.81
C LEU A 72 10.88 3.62 16.40
N VAL A 73 11.81 4.24 15.67
CA VAL A 73 12.15 3.83 14.32
C VAL A 73 13.09 2.63 14.38
N PRO A 74 12.67 1.46 13.87
CA PRO A 74 13.53 0.28 13.87
C PRO A 74 14.72 0.43 12.90
N ASN A 75 15.86 -0.18 13.24
CA ASN A 75 17.06 -0.25 12.40
C ASN A 75 16.88 -1.31 11.28
N LEU A 76 16.00 -1.00 10.33
CA LEU A 76 15.71 -1.82 9.15
C LEU A 76 16.45 -1.32 7.90
N PRO A 77 16.62 -2.16 6.86
CA PRO A 77 17.14 -1.71 5.56
C PRO A 77 16.26 -0.60 4.97
N ALA A 78 16.88 0.35 4.24
CA ALA A 78 16.25 1.60 3.81
C ALA A 78 14.87 1.42 3.16
N ALA A 79 14.70 0.41 2.31
CA ALA A 79 13.42 0.11 1.64
C ALA A 79 12.30 -0.26 2.62
N GLU A 80 12.61 -1.08 3.63
CA GLU A 80 11.64 -1.50 4.65
C GLU A 80 11.40 -0.39 5.65
N LYS A 81 12.45 0.37 5.98
CA LYS A 81 12.37 1.56 6.83
C LYS A 81 11.38 2.58 6.25
N ILE A 82 11.47 2.88 4.95
CA ILE A 82 10.53 3.79 4.27
C ILE A 82 9.09 3.25 4.35
N LYS A 83 8.86 1.97 4.08
CA LYS A 83 7.51 1.37 4.16
C LYS A 83 6.95 1.49 5.58
N TRP A 84 7.73 1.11 6.58
CA TRP A 84 7.35 1.22 7.98
C TRP A 84 7.04 2.67 8.35
N LEU A 85 7.88 3.61 7.92
CA LEU A 85 7.76 5.03 8.22
C LEU A 85 6.48 5.62 7.59
N ARG A 86 6.17 5.25 6.34
CA ARG A 86 4.90 5.61 5.69
C ARG A 86 3.69 5.02 6.42
N GLU A 87 3.76 3.77 6.88
CA GLU A 87 2.70 3.17 7.68
C GLU A 87 2.54 3.85 9.05
N ALA A 88 3.63 4.19 9.70
CA ALA A 88 3.65 4.87 10.99
C ALA A 88 3.07 6.28 10.88
N ILE A 89 3.47 7.05 9.85
CA ILE A 89 2.85 8.34 9.53
C ILE A 89 1.36 8.16 9.25
N LYS A 90 0.96 7.19 8.42
CA LYS A 90 -0.45 6.94 8.09
C LYS A 90 -1.27 6.54 9.31
N LYS A 91 -0.67 5.82 10.27
CA LYS A 91 -1.28 5.45 11.55
C LYS A 91 -1.31 6.63 12.55
N GLY A 92 -0.69 7.76 12.21
CA GLY A 92 -0.63 8.95 13.05
C GLY A 92 0.36 8.83 14.20
N LEU A 93 1.37 7.96 14.09
CA LEU A 93 2.36 7.71 15.16
C LEU A 93 3.18 8.98 15.48
N PHE A 94 3.44 9.80 14.46
CA PHE A 94 4.16 11.07 14.55
C PHE A 94 3.22 12.28 14.53
N SER A 95 1.91 12.07 14.36
CA SER A 95 0.95 13.13 14.55
C SER A 95 0.86 13.38 16.05
N VAL A 96 1.42 14.49 16.51
CA VAL A 96 1.17 14.99 17.86
C VAL A 96 -0.35 15.06 18.00
N ARG A 97 -0.94 14.08 18.69
CA ARG A 97 -2.24 14.30 19.32
C ARG A 97 -1.96 15.43 20.28
N GLN A 98 -2.30 16.64 19.86
CA GLN A 98 -2.64 17.72 20.76
C GLN A 98 -3.74 17.12 21.63
N VAL A 99 -3.36 16.41 22.68
CA VAL A 99 -4.21 16.28 23.84
C VAL A 99 -4.39 17.73 24.21
N GLU A 100 -5.56 18.29 23.91
CA GLU A 100 -5.99 19.50 24.58
C GLU A 100 -6.06 19.13 26.06
N ASP A 101 -4.91 19.18 26.72
CA ASP A 101 -4.77 19.23 28.17
C ASP A 101 -5.15 20.64 28.61
N GLY A 102 -6.31 21.08 28.13
CA GLY A 102 -7.05 22.17 28.69
C GLY A 102 -7.68 21.69 30.01
N PRO A 103 -8.01 22.62 30.91
CA PRO A 103 -8.57 22.32 32.23
C PRO A 103 -9.87 21.51 32.21
N ASP A 104 -10.43 21.23 31.03
CA ASP A 104 -11.67 20.52 30.81
C ASP A 104 -11.52 19.09 30.25
N SER A 105 -10.32 18.49 30.31
CA SER A 105 -10.10 17.10 29.89
C SER A 105 -10.77 16.03 30.78
N LYS A 106 -11.47 16.44 31.85
CA LYS A 106 -12.19 15.55 32.80
C LYS A 106 -13.72 15.67 32.77
N ARG A 107 -14.30 16.52 31.91
CA ARG A 107 -15.76 16.50 31.75
C ARG A 107 -16.19 15.24 30.99
N PRO A 108 -17.28 14.56 31.40
CA PRO A 108 -17.81 13.44 30.64
C PRO A 108 -18.13 13.90 29.22
N ARG A 109 -17.50 13.28 28.23
CA ARG A 109 -17.71 13.57 26.81
C ARG A 109 -19.18 13.38 26.47
N GLY A 110 -19.94 14.47 26.39
CA GLY A 110 -21.36 14.42 26.09
C GLY A 110 -22.20 15.61 26.54
N ALA A 111 -21.67 16.49 27.40
CA ALA A 111 -22.47 17.63 27.90
C ALA A 111 -22.59 18.79 26.89
N ASP A 112 -21.54 19.11 26.12
CA ASP A 112 -21.50 20.33 25.30
C ASP A 112 -21.05 20.06 23.86
N VAL A 113 -21.76 19.17 23.14
CA VAL A 113 -21.75 19.30 21.67
C VAL A 113 -22.63 20.51 21.36
N PRO A 114 -22.09 21.63 20.85
CA PRO A 114 -22.91 22.78 20.51
C PRO A 114 -23.97 22.33 19.50
N LYS A 115 -25.24 22.33 19.92
CA LYS A 115 -26.35 22.08 19.00
C LYS A 115 -26.39 23.25 18.03
N ASN A 116 -26.13 22.96 16.76
CA ASN A 116 -26.25 23.96 15.71
C ASN A 116 -27.73 24.37 15.59
N PHE A 117 -28.01 25.62 15.91
CA PHE A 117 -29.34 26.22 15.78
C PHE A 117 -29.56 26.88 14.41
N ASP A 118 -28.50 26.98 13.60
CA ASP A 118 -28.57 27.44 12.22
C ASP A 118 -29.36 26.44 11.38
N GLY A 119 -30.67 26.68 11.26
CA GLY A 119 -31.61 25.86 10.50
C GLY A 119 -32.86 25.43 11.26
N MET A 120 -32.96 25.68 12.58
CA MET A 120 -34.18 25.38 13.34
C MET A 120 -35.17 26.54 13.30
N ASN A 121 -36.46 26.21 13.16
CA ASN A 121 -37.55 27.19 13.25
C ASN A 121 -37.64 27.73 14.70
N PRO A 122 -37.83 29.04 14.92
CA PRO A 122 -37.97 29.64 16.25
C PRO A 122 -38.91 28.89 17.23
N GLN A 123 -39.99 28.30 16.73
CA GLN A 123 -40.89 27.50 17.57
C GLN A 123 -40.25 26.22 18.12
N GLN A 124 -39.37 25.57 17.35
CA GLN A 124 -38.63 24.38 17.78
C GLN A 124 -37.56 24.74 18.82
N ILE A 125 -36.91 25.89 18.68
CA ILE A 125 -35.92 26.40 19.64
C ILE A 125 -36.59 26.64 21.00
N MET A 126 -37.77 27.28 21.01
CA MET A 126 -38.53 27.50 22.24
C MET A 126 -38.95 26.18 22.90
N ALA A 127 -39.47 25.22 22.14
CA ALA A 127 -39.92 23.93 22.68
C ALA A 127 -38.80 23.15 23.40
N MET A 128 -37.53 23.33 23.01
CA MET A 128 -36.39 22.73 23.70
C MET A 128 -36.14 23.34 25.08
N GLY A 129 -36.41 24.64 25.25
CA GLY A 129 -36.19 25.36 26.52
C GLY A 129 -37.26 25.12 27.58
N TYR A 130 -38.42 24.55 27.21
CA TYR A 130 -39.53 24.30 28.13
C TYR A 130 -39.77 22.81 28.44
N LYS A 131 -38.95 21.91 27.90
CA LYS A 131 -38.96 20.48 28.27
C LYS A 131 -38.19 20.30 29.57
N LYS A 132 -38.93 20.24 30.68
CA LYS A 132 -38.43 19.87 32.01
C LYS A 132 -38.45 18.36 32.18
#